data_AF-A0A8H7V248-F1
#
_entry.id   AF-A0A8H7V248-F1
#
_cell.length_a   1.000
_cell.length_b   1.000
_cell.length_c   1.000
_cell.angle_alpha   90.00
_cell.angle_beta   90.00
_cell.angle_gamma   90.00
#
_symmetry.space_group_name_H-M   'P 1'
#
loop_
_entity.id
_entity.type
_entity.pdbx_description
1 polymer ?
#
loop_
_entity_poly.entity_id
_entity_poly.type
_entity_poly.pdbx_seq_one_letter_code
_entity_poly.pdbx_strand_id
1 'polypeptide(L)'
;MADINIPTIDLNQDQIQNVVEKLYEIKKSTSKDLRSKDFTLENGQVWTSWTMRESAYKKKAESLPTMARGIFTQNIDGDYFIKVRGYDKFFNVLETTATQWPYLEKDTVGPYEVTAKENGCIIFIAALSKENVIVTSKHSIPAIKTDSQAHAGVGYNWVLKHLDSVGKTERDLAEWLLDKNVTLVAELCDDEFEQHILPYTGKERGLYLHGINYNTDILHTLPSDLVQKTAIEFGFHVTDYKVFETMKEVKQYGDEMQQTGLYDGREVEGAVVRCKRNGNDFMFKIKNEQYLVYREYREVTKALIEVSDEGLVTINSKKARCTYEKTPYYIEWLHKRVIDKPEWFREFKLQKGIIHARQEFEKFWEAGKLSEL
;
A
#
# COMPACT_ATOMS: atom_id res chain seq x y z
N MET A 1 -23.19 9.07 15.94
CA MET A 1 -22.96 7.90 15.06
C MET A 1 -22.84 8.41 13.64
N ALA A 2 -21.81 8.00 12.89
CA ALA A 2 -21.66 8.37 11.49
C ALA A 2 -22.83 7.81 10.66
N ASP A 3 -23.42 8.62 9.79
CA ASP A 3 -24.61 8.27 8.98
C ASP A 3 -24.28 7.37 7.77
N ILE A 4 -23.05 6.83 7.70
CA ILE A 4 -22.64 5.94 6.62
C ILE A 4 -23.14 4.53 6.90
N ASN A 5 -24.28 4.22 6.29
CA ASN A 5 -24.79 2.85 6.26
C ASN A 5 -24.09 2.05 5.16
N ILE A 6 -23.55 0.88 5.52
CA ILE A 6 -22.93 -0.07 4.60
C ILE A 6 -23.57 -1.44 4.75
N PRO A 7 -23.58 -2.30 3.72
CA PRO A 7 -24.26 -3.59 3.78
C PRO A 7 -23.73 -4.48 4.90
N THR A 8 -24.56 -4.94 5.81
CA THR A 8 -24.13 -5.97 6.77
C THR A 8 -23.89 -7.28 6.03
N ILE A 9 -22.72 -7.88 6.24
CA ILE A 9 -22.38 -9.21 5.72
C ILE A 9 -22.38 -10.18 6.90
N ASP A 10 -22.97 -11.36 6.70
CA ASP A 10 -22.95 -12.41 7.71
C ASP A 10 -21.53 -12.96 7.86
N LEU A 11 -21.04 -12.92 9.09
CA LEU A 11 -19.71 -13.43 9.42
C LEU A 11 -19.85 -14.94 9.61
N ASN A 12 -19.44 -15.71 8.61
CA ASN A 12 -19.38 -17.15 8.75
C ASN A 12 -18.19 -17.52 9.65
N GLN A 13 -18.46 -17.63 10.95
CA GLN A 13 -17.45 -17.91 11.95
C GLN A 13 -16.71 -19.24 11.65
N ASP A 14 -17.41 -20.28 11.20
CA ASP A 14 -16.81 -21.57 10.85
C ASP A 14 -15.76 -21.45 9.72
N GLN A 15 -16.01 -20.58 8.74
CA GLN A 15 -15.06 -20.31 7.67
C GLN A 15 -13.81 -19.57 8.20
N ILE A 16 -14.00 -18.60 9.10
CA ILE A 16 -12.89 -17.92 9.76
C ILE A 16 -12.04 -18.91 10.57
N GLN A 17 -12.67 -19.79 11.37
CA GLN A 17 -11.96 -20.83 12.12
C GLN A 17 -11.10 -21.68 11.18
N ASN A 18 -11.70 -22.22 10.11
CA ASN A 18 -11.03 -23.07 9.14
C ASN A 18 -9.82 -22.38 8.47
N VAL A 19 -9.96 -21.10 8.09
CA VAL A 19 -8.85 -20.33 7.50
C VAL A 19 -7.70 -20.17 8.50
N VAL A 20 -7.99 -19.80 9.74
CA VAL A 20 -6.96 -19.57 10.75
C VAL A 20 -6.30 -20.87 11.20
N GLU A 21 -7.05 -21.95 11.36
CA GLU A 21 -6.51 -23.29 11.63
C GLU A 21 -5.54 -23.74 10.52
N LYS A 22 -5.93 -23.58 9.25
CA LYS A 22 -5.05 -23.87 8.11
C LYS A 22 -3.80 -23.00 8.08
N LEU A 23 -3.86 -21.74 8.53
CA LEU A 23 -2.65 -20.92 8.70
C LEU A 23 -1.72 -21.53 9.76
N TYR A 24 -2.24 -22.01 10.88
CA TYR A 24 -1.43 -22.74 11.86
C TYR A 24 -0.86 -24.06 11.30
N GLU A 25 -1.62 -24.80 10.50
CA GLU A 25 -1.16 -26.03 9.83
C GLU A 25 -0.02 -25.75 8.82
N ILE A 26 -0.15 -24.70 8.00
CA ILE A 26 0.91 -24.28 7.07
C ILE A 26 2.14 -23.82 7.83
N LYS A 27 1.97 -23.07 8.93
CA LYS A 27 3.10 -22.66 9.78
C LYS A 27 3.87 -23.86 10.33
N LYS A 28 3.16 -24.93 10.73
CA LYS A 28 3.77 -26.18 11.23
C LYS A 28 4.46 -26.97 10.12
N SER A 29 3.84 -27.09 8.94
CA SER A 29 4.33 -27.94 7.85
C SER A 29 5.37 -27.27 6.94
N THR A 30 5.21 -25.99 6.63
CA THR A 30 6.00 -25.24 5.63
C THR A 30 6.36 -23.84 6.14
N SER A 31 7.07 -23.78 7.27
CA SER A 31 7.40 -22.54 8.00
C SER A 31 8.10 -21.43 7.19
N LYS A 32 8.69 -21.75 6.02
CA LYS A 32 9.37 -20.76 5.15
C LYS A 32 8.40 -19.88 4.35
N ASP A 33 7.19 -20.34 4.10
CA ASP A 33 6.21 -19.62 3.27
C ASP A 33 5.25 -18.77 4.10
N LEU A 34 5.11 -19.06 5.39
CA LEU A 34 4.25 -18.35 6.33
C LEU A 34 5.00 -18.06 7.64
N ARG A 35 5.07 -16.77 8.00
CA ARG A 35 5.52 -16.33 9.31
C ARG A 35 4.34 -15.75 10.08
N SER A 36 4.39 -15.84 11.39
CA SER A 36 3.46 -15.10 12.25
C SER A 36 4.20 -14.40 13.37
N LYS A 37 3.62 -13.31 13.88
CA LYS A 37 4.13 -12.57 15.04
C LYS A 37 2.95 -12.14 15.90
N ASP A 38 3.05 -12.39 17.19
CA ASP A 38 2.05 -11.97 18.18
C ASP A 38 2.39 -10.56 18.70
N PHE A 39 1.33 -9.80 18.96
CA PHE A 39 1.38 -8.45 19.49
C PHE A 39 0.42 -8.36 20.68
N THR A 40 0.96 -8.10 21.87
CA THR A 40 0.15 -7.74 23.05
C THR A 40 -0.22 -6.27 22.95
N LEU A 41 -1.51 -5.98 23.00
CA LEU A 41 -2.08 -4.66 22.81
C LEU A 41 -2.29 -3.93 24.14
N GLU A 42 -2.59 -2.64 24.08
CA GLU A 42 -2.76 -1.77 25.26
C GLU A 42 -3.85 -2.22 26.24
N ASN A 43 -4.84 -2.98 25.77
CA ASN A 43 -5.91 -3.55 26.59
C ASN A 43 -5.67 -5.03 26.98
N GLY A 44 -4.46 -5.53 26.78
CA GLY A 44 -4.07 -6.91 27.10
C GLY A 44 -4.49 -7.96 26.07
N GLN A 45 -5.26 -7.61 25.03
CA GLN A 45 -5.55 -8.52 23.93
C GLN A 45 -4.26 -8.92 23.20
N VAL A 46 -4.23 -10.14 22.66
CA VAL A 46 -3.12 -10.61 21.82
C VAL A 46 -3.63 -10.82 20.40
N TRP A 47 -3.03 -10.10 19.46
CA TRP A 47 -3.31 -10.28 18.03
C TRP A 47 -2.11 -10.90 17.32
N THR A 48 -2.36 -11.87 16.46
CA THR A 48 -1.36 -12.52 15.61
C THR A 48 -1.40 -11.92 14.21
N SER A 49 -0.29 -11.32 13.77
CA SER A 49 -0.10 -10.93 12.38
C SER A 49 0.41 -12.11 11.55
N TRP A 50 -0.16 -12.33 10.38
CA TRP A 50 0.28 -13.37 9.45
C TRP A 50 0.95 -12.75 8.23
N THR A 51 2.16 -13.23 7.91
CA THR A 51 2.97 -12.76 6.79
C THR A 51 3.34 -13.90 5.86
N MET A 52 2.69 -13.93 4.70
CA MET A 52 2.97 -14.88 3.64
C MET A 52 4.09 -14.36 2.75
N ARG A 53 4.96 -15.26 2.32
CA ARG A 53 6.04 -14.93 1.39
C ARG A 53 5.45 -14.50 0.05
N GLU A 54 5.95 -13.41 -0.51
CA GLU A 54 5.44 -12.83 -1.77
C GLU A 54 5.40 -13.84 -2.93
N SER A 55 6.35 -14.78 -3.00
CA SER A 55 6.35 -15.83 -4.03
C SER A 55 5.27 -16.90 -3.85
N ALA A 56 4.78 -17.11 -2.62
CA ALA A 56 3.75 -18.11 -2.33
C ALA A 56 2.42 -17.72 -3.00
N TYR A 57 2.04 -16.44 -2.95
CA TYR A 57 0.84 -15.94 -3.65
C TYR A 57 0.85 -16.18 -5.17
N LYS A 58 2.03 -16.37 -5.79
CA LYS A 58 2.14 -16.68 -7.21
C LYS A 58 2.18 -18.17 -7.49
N LYS A 59 3.00 -18.90 -6.72
CA LYS A 59 3.35 -20.30 -7.01
C LYS A 59 2.45 -21.32 -6.33
N LYS A 60 1.70 -20.89 -5.30
CA LYS A 60 1.00 -21.74 -4.35
C LYS A 60 -0.38 -21.17 -4.00
N ALA A 61 -0.92 -20.26 -4.82
CA ALA A 61 -2.18 -19.55 -4.54
C ALA A 61 -3.32 -20.50 -4.15
N GLU A 62 -3.47 -21.60 -4.90
CA GLU A 62 -4.52 -22.61 -4.69
C GLU A 62 -4.38 -23.38 -3.36
N SER A 63 -3.18 -23.43 -2.78
CA SER A 63 -2.93 -24.07 -1.48
C SER A 63 -2.96 -23.10 -0.30
N LEU A 64 -3.12 -21.79 -0.54
CA LEU A 64 -3.23 -20.82 0.54
C LEU A 64 -4.68 -20.77 1.04
N PRO A 65 -4.91 -20.75 2.36
CA PRO A 65 -6.25 -20.65 2.93
C PRO A 65 -6.87 -19.25 2.71
N THR A 66 -6.03 -18.25 2.43
CA THR A 66 -6.46 -16.89 2.11
C THR A 66 -5.41 -16.19 1.25
N MET A 67 -5.86 -15.26 0.43
CA MET A 67 -4.99 -14.36 -0.35
C MET A 67 -4.75 -13.03 0.38
N ALA A 68 -5.34 -12.83 1.56
CA ALA A 68 -5.25 -11.58 2.31
C ALA A 68 -3.81 -11.18 2.62
N ARG A 69 -3.45 -9.95 2.28
CA ARG A 69 -2.14 -9.36 2.54
C ARG A 69 -2.24 -8.25 3.57
N GLY A 70 -1.84 -8.58 4.78
CA GLY A 70 -2.01 -7.73 5.96
C GLY A 70 -3.23 -8.20 6.74
N ILE A 71 -3.10 -9.34 7.40
CA ILE A 71 -4.17 -9.98 8.15
C ILE A 71 -3.72 -10.18 9.59
N PHE A 72 -4.56 -9.77 10.52
CA PHE A 72 -4.34 -9.92 11.96
C PHE A 72 -5.54 -10.63 12.56
N THR A 73 -5.26 -11.63 13.39
CA THR A 73 -6.30 -12.46 14.02
C THR A 73 -6.16 -12.41 15.54
N GLN A 74 -7.24 -12.71 16.23
CA GLN A 74 -7.29 -12.86 17.68
C GLN A 74 -7.90 -14.22 18.01
N ASN A 75 -7.43 -14.87 19.07
CA ASN A 75 -8.12 -16.00 19.67
C ASN A 75 -8.79 -15.55 20.97
N ILE A 76 -10.07 -15.89 21.15
CA ILE A 76 -10.83 -15.67 22.38
C ILE A 76 -11.44 -17.01 22.77
N ASP A 77 -10.94 -17.61 23.86
CA ASP A 77 -11.46 -18.86 24.42
C ASP A 77 -11.60 -20.02 23.41
N GLY A 78 -10.69 -20.08 22.43
CA GLY A 78 -10.71 -21.09 21.37
C GLY A 78 -11.24 -20.57 20.04
N ASP A 79 -11.98 -19.46 20.02
CA ASP A 79 -12.55 -18.89 18.81
C ASP A 79 -11.63 -17.87 18.13
N TYR A 80 -11.40 -18.04 16.83
CA TYR A 80 -10.59 -17.12 16.04
C TYR A 80 -11.42 -16.02 15.38
N PHE A 81 -10.95 -14.78 15.47
CA PHE A 81 -11.55 -13.62 14.82
C PHE A 81 -10.52 -12.94 13.93
N ILE A 82 -10.92 -12.51 12.74
CA ILE A 82 -10.13 -11.58 11.94
C ILE A 82 -10.38 -10.18 12.49
N LYS A 83 -9.32 -9.49 12.88
CA LYS A 83 -9.38 -8.14 13.47
C LYS A 83 -8.93 -7.05 12.52
N VAL A 84 -8.05 -7.41 11.59
CA VAL A 84 -7.62 -6.56 10.48
C VAL A 84 -7.56 -7.42 9.23
N ARG A 85 -8.15 -6.92 8.14
CA ARG A 85 -8.12 -7.57 6.84
C ARG A 85 -7.75 -6.61 5.72
N GLY A 86 -6.51 -6.72 5.24
CA GLY A 86 -6.05 -6.07 4.02
C GLY A 86 -6.70 -6.67 2.76
N TYR A 87 -6.35 -6.12 1.60
CA TYR A 87 -6.78 -6.69 0.33
C TYR A 87 -6.19 -8.08 0.09
N ASP A 88 -6.82 -8.84 -0.81
CA ASP A 88 -6.13 -9.98 -1.40
C ASP A 88 -4.91 -9.51 -2.19
N LYS A 89 -3.87 -10.33 -2.25
CA LYS A 89 -2.69 -10.03 -3.05
C LYS A 89 -3.09 -9.94 -4.53
N PHE A 90 -3.03 -8.73 -5.07
CA PHE A 90 -3.20 -8.47 -6.49
C PHE A 90 -1.89 -8.17 -7.22
N PHE A 91 -1.90 -8.46 -8.52
CA PHE A 91 -0.73 -8.46 -9.39
C PHE A 91 -0.89 -7.44 -10.53
N ASN A 92 0.25 -7.04 -11.10
CA ASN A 92 0.26 -6.18 -12.27
C ASN A 92 -0.29 -6.92 -13.48
N VAL A 93 -0.86 -6.19 -14.43
CA VAL A 93 -1.13 -6.74 -15.76
C VAL A 93 0.15 -7.40 -16.31
N LEU A 94 -0.01 -8.55 -16.95
CA LEU A 94 1.06 -9.41 -17.49
C LEU A 94 1.96 -10.10 -16.45
N GLU A 95 1.72 -9.95 -15.14
CA GLU A 95 2.58 -10.54 -14.09
C GLU A 95 2.26 -12.01 -13.78
N THR A 96 1.01 -12.43 -13.98
CA THR A 96 0.51 -13.79 -13.75
C THR A 96 -0.41 -14.23 -14.89
N THR A 97 -0.71 -15.53 -15.01
CA THR A 97 -1.69 -16.03 -15.98
C THR A 97 -3.05 -15.34 -15.81
N ALA A 98 -3.50 -15.19 -14.56
CA ALA A 98 -4.76 -14.55 -14.20
C ALA A 98 -4.87 -13.07 -14.57
N THR A 99 -3.75 -12.40 -14.88
CA THR A 99 -3.65 -10.96 -15.17
C THR A 99 -3.17 -10.68 -16.60
N GLN A 100 -3.20 -11.66 -17.50
CA GLN A 100 -3.05 -11.38 -18.94
C GLN A 100 -4.35 -10.79 -19.49
N TRP A 101 -4.25 -9.85 -20.44
CA TRP A 101 -5.41 -9.19 -21.05
C TRP A 101 -6.52 -10.15 -21.51
N PRO A 102 -6.24 -11.26 -22.22
CA PRO A 102 -7.31 -12.18 -22.65
C PRO A 102 -8.07 -12.84 -21.49
N TYR A 103 -7.38 -13.14 -20.38
CA TYR A 103 -8.02 -13.71 -19.19
C TYR A 103 -8.75 -12.65 -18.38
N LEU A 104 -8.24 -11.42 -18.33
CA LEU A 104 -8.94 -10.30 -17.69
C LEU A 104 -10.26 -10.02 -18.43
N GLU A 105 -10.24 -9.98 -19.76
CA GLU A 105 -11.44 -9.75 -20.58
C GLU A 105 -12.44 -10.89 -20.48
N LYS A 106 -11.97 -12.14 -20.46
CA LYS A 106 -12.84 -13.32 -20.41
C LYS A 106 -13.42 -13.60 -19.01
N ASP A 107 -12.60 -13.48 -17.97
CA ASP A 107 -12.92 -14.04 -16.65
C ASP A 107 -13.36 -12.97 -15.63
N THR A 108 -13.29 -11.68 -15.96
CA THR A 108 -13.74 -10.61 -15.06
C THR A 108 -14.99 -9.91 -15.58
N VAL A 109 -15.74 -9.33 -14.66
CA VAL A 109 -16.98 -8.60 -14.97
C VAL A 109 -16.94 -7.25 -14.28
N GLY A 110 -17.31 -6.21 -15.03
CA GLY A 110 -17.47 -4.85 -14.53
C GLY A 110 -18.74 -4.65 -13.69
N PRO A 111 -19.06 -3.39 -13.33
CA PRO A 111 -18.29 -2.19 -13.65
C PRO A 111 -16.86 -2.23 -13.09
N TYR A 112 -15.92 -1.65 -13.81
CA TYR A 112 -14.51 -1.60 -13.45
C TYR A 112 -14.18 -0.27 -12.79
N GLU A 113 -13.92 -0.31 -11.48
CA GLU A 113 -13.48 0.87 -10.74
C GLU A 113 -11.96 1.01 -10.86
N VAL A 114 -11.51 2.07 -11.52
CA VAL A 114 -10.09 2.37 -11.72
C VAL A 114 -9.68 3.50 -10.79
N THR A 115 -9.05 3.12 -9.68
CA THR A 115 -8.60 4.03 -8.62
C THR A 115 -7.16 4.48 -8.85
N ALA A 116 -6.86 5.74 -8.55
CA ALA A 116 -5.48 6.24 -8.52
C ALA A 116 -4.66 5.41 -7.53
N LYS A 117 -3.47 5.00 -7.94
CA LYS A 117 -2.55 4.32 -7.03
C LYS A 117 -1.63 5.35 -6.39
N GLU A 118 -2.02 5.82 -5.22
CA GLU A 118 -1.18 6.69 -4.38
C GLU A 118 0.14 5.98 -4.03
N ASN A 119 1.15 6.80 -3.72
CA ASN A 119 2.52 6.34 -3.59
C ASN A 119 3.07 6.59 -2.18
N GLY A 120 2.75 5.66 -1.26
CA GLY A 120 3.16 5.77 0.13
C GLY A 120 3.30 4.40 0.80
N CYS A 121 2.91 4.36 2.07
CA CYS A 121 2.90 3.15 2.87
C CYS A 121 1.48 2.78 3.30
N ILE A 122 1.09 1.53 3.03
CA ILE A 122 -0.23 1.03 3.45
C ILE A 122 -0.38 1.02 4.97
N ILE A 123 -1.52 1.54 5.42
CA ILE A 123 -1.98 1.62 6.80
C ILE A 123 -3.35 0.95 6.90
N PHE A 124 -3.53 0.13 7.93
CA PHE A 124 -4.82 -0.44 8.28
C PHE A 124 -5.33 0.17 9.57
N ILE A 125 -6.61 0.50 9.61
CA ILE A 125 -7.27 1.09 10.77
C ILE A 125 -8.48 0.22 11.11
N ALA A 126 -8.53 -0.28 12.34
CA ALA A 126 -9.61 -1.12 12.84
C ALA A 126 -10.00 -0.68 14.27
N ALA A 127 -11.13 -1.18 14.76
CA ALA A 127 -11.51 -0.97 16.16
C ALA A 127 -10.72 -1.90 17.09
N LEU A 128 -10.11 -1.32 18.13
CA LEU A 128 -9.60 -2.08 19.27
C LEU A 128 -10.69 -2.29 20.32
N SER A 129 -11.49 -1.25 20.53
CA SER A 129 -12.63 -1.19 21.45
C SER A 129 -13.67 -0.22 20.90
N LYS A 130 -14.74 0.06 21.65
CA LYS A 130 -15.68 1.14 21.31
C LYS A 130 -15.05 2.54 21.42
N GLU A 131 -13.98 2.68 22.19
CA GLU A 131 -13.36 3.98 22.48
C GLU A 131 -12.12 4.23 21.63
N ASN A 132 -11.44 3.16 21.21
CA ASN A 132 -10.12 3.27 20.59
C ASN A 132 -10.04 2.52 19.27
N VAL A 133 -9.40 3.18 18.31
CA VAL A 133 -8.92 2.53 17.09
C VAL A 133 -7.55 1.94 17.34
N ILE A 134 -7.18 0.97 16.52
CA ILE A 134 -5.81 0.51 16.39
C ILE A 134 -5.37 0.66 14.94
N VAL A 135 -4.15 1.16 14.79
CA VAL A 135 -3.52 1.40 13.49
C VAL A 135 -2.36 0.43 13.34
N THR A 136 -2.30 -0.23 12.20
CA THR A 136 -1.24 -1.17 11.87
C THR A 136 -0.61 -0.79 10.54
N SER A 137 0.71 -1.03 10.41
CA SER A 137 1.31 -1.11 9.09
C SER A 137 1.03 -2.50 8.53
N LYS A 138 1.52 -2.77 7.32
CA LYS A 138 1.28 -4.03 6.62
C LYS A 138 1.34 -5.31 7.48
N HIS A 139 2.31 -5.42 8.39
CA HIS A 139 2.54 -6.62 9.22
C HIS A 139 2.98 -6.27 10.65
N SER A 140 2.81 -5.03 11.11
CA SER A 140 3.33 -4.62 12.41
C SER A 140 2.43 -3.63 13.12
N ILE A 141 2.43 -3.76 14.45
CA ILE A 141 1.84 -2.84 15.41
C ILE A 141 3.00 -2.29 16.25
N PRO A 142 3.09 -0.96 16.45
CA PRO A 142 4.16 -0.37 17.25
C PRO A 142 3.86 -0.58 18.74
N ALA A 143 4.90 -0.66 19.58
CA ALA A 143 4.71 -0.78 21.02
C ALA A 143 4.11 0.49 21.63
N ILE A 144 4.49 1.65 21.08
CA ILE A 144 3.91 2.96 21.42
C ILE A 144 3.01 3.36 20.26
N LYS A 145 1.71 3.51 20.53
CA LYS A 145 0.68 3.80 19.52
C LYS A 145 0.97 5.08 18.72
N THR A 146 1.61 6.07 19.33
CA THR A 146 1.93 7.38 18.75
C THR A 146 3.36 7.49 18.23
N ASP A 147 4.13 6.39 18.17
CA ASP A 147 5.53 6.38 17.75
C ASP A 147 5.72 7.03 16.36
N SER A 148 6.39 8.19 16.33
CA SER A 148 6.59 8.99 15.12
C SER A 148 7.64 8.40 14.17
N GLN A 149 8.32 7.32 14.57
CA GLN A 149 9.28 6.60 13.72
C GLN A 149 8.68 5.35 13.08
N ALA A 150 7.55 4.87 13.61
CA ALA A 150 6.84 3.72 13.07
C ALA A 150 5.74 4.14 12.10
N HIS A 151 5.66 3.50 10.91
CA HIS A 151 4.60 3.77 9.93
C HIS A 151 3.20 3.78 10.54
N ALA A 152 2.92 2.79 11.40
CA ALA A 152 1.63 2.68 12.09
C ALA A 152 1.39 3.81 13.10
N GLY A 153 2.43 4.29 13.80
CA GLY A 153 2.29 5.37 14.77
C GLY A 153 2.13 6.73 14.10
N VAL A 154 2.85 6.97 13.01
CA VAL A 154 2.62 8.13 12.13
C VAL A 154 1.21 8.08 11.52
N GLY A 155 0.78 6.89 11.07
CA GLY A 155 -0.60 6.66 10.63
C GLY A 155 -1.62 7.02 11.70
N TYR A 156 -1.43 6.56 12.95
CA TYR A 156 -2.32 6.91 14.06
C TYR A 156 -2.38 8.42 14.33
N ASN A 157 -1.22 9.09 14.34
CA ASN A 157 -1.18 10.54 14.52
C ASN A 157 -1.94 11.27 13.39
N TRP A 158 -1.88 10.77 12.16
CA TRP A 158 -2.68 11.29 11.04
C TRP A 158 -4.18 11.00 11.17
N VAL A 159 -4.57 9.83 11.68
CA VAL A 159 -5.99 9.54 11.98
C VAL A 159 -6.56 10.61 12.91
N LEU A 160 -5.85 10.95 13.99
CA LEU A 160 -6.31 11.97 14.93
C LEU A 160 -6.44 13.36 14.29
N LYS A 161 -5.46 13.75 13.45
CA LYS A 161 -5.51 15.03 12.72
C LYS A 161 -6.69 15.11 11.74
N HIS A 162 -6.94 14.02 11.02
CA HIS A 162 -8.04 13.93 10.06
C HIS A 162 -9.39 14.03 10.76
N LEU A 163 -9.58 13.30 11.84
CA LEU A 163 -10.82 13.35 12.63
C LEU A 163 -11.07 14.74 13.22
N ASP A 164 -10.03 15.38 13.80
CA ASP A 164 -10.12 16.72 14.36
C ASP A 164 -10.55 17.76 13.29
N SER A 165 -10.05 17.61 12.05
CA SER A 165 -10.38 18.52 10.94
C SER A 165 -11.88 18.55 10.57
N VAL A 166 -12.63 17.51 10.93
CA VAL A 166 -14.08 17.39 10.70
C VAL A 166 -14.88 17.35 12.01
N GLY A 167 -14.25 17.66 13.15
CA GLY A 167 -14.91 17.67 14.46
C GLY A 167 -15.36 16.30 14.95
N LYS A 168 -14.72 15.22 14.51
CA LYS A 168 -14.96 13.84 14.96
C LYS A 168 -13.91 13.41 15.99
N THR A 169 -14.27 12.43 16.80
CA THR A 169 -13.38 11.85 17.81
C THR A 169 -12.89 10.46 17.40
N GLU A 170 -11.83 9.97 18.06
CA GLU A 170 -11.37 8.58 17.90
C GLU A 170 -12.50 7.58 18.18
N ARG A 171 -13.31 7.85 19.21
CA ARG A 171 -14.47 7.05 19.59
C ARG A 171 -15.49 6.97 18.45
N ASP A 172 -15.81 8.07 17.78
CA ASP A 172 -16.78 8.08 16.67
C ASP A 172 -16.35 7.10 15.56
N LEU A 173 -15.06 7.09 15.22
CA LEU A 173 -14.51 6.16 14.25
C LEU A 173 -14.49 4.73 14.79
N ALA A 174 -14.04 4.53 16.04
CA ALA A 174 -13.93 3.21 16.67
C ALA A 174 -15.30 2.51 16.78
N GLU A 175 -16.34 3.23 17.19
CA GLU A 175 -17.71 2.70 17.26
C GLU A 175 -18.21 2.26 15.88
N TRP A 176 -17.98 3.07 14.84
CA TRP A 176 -18.40 2.74 13.48
C TRP A 176 -17.66 1.52 12.92
N LEU A 177 -16.33 1.45 13.10
CA LEU A 177 -15.52 0.31 12.66
C LEU A 177 -15.92 -0.99 13.37
N LEU A 178 -16.23 -0.89 14.66
CA LEU A 178 -16.65 -2.05 15.46
C LEU A 178 -18.05 -2.52 15.06
N ASP A 179 -19.02 -1.62 14.91
CA ASP A 179 -20.39 -1.93 14.50
C ASP A 179 -20.43 -2.63 13.15
N LYS A 180 -19.63 -2.14 12.19
CA LYS A 180 -19.59 -2.70 10.84
C LYS A 180 -18.65 -3.89 10.67
N ASN A 181 -17.80 -4.16 11.66
CA ASN A 181 -16.72 -5.14 11.61
C ASN A 181 -15.85 -5.01 10.34
N VAL A 182 -15.33 -3.81 10.10
CA VAL A 182 -14.52 -3.49 8.92
C VAL A 182 -13.11 -2.99 9.29
N THR A 183 -12.22 -3.06 8.32
CA THR A 183 -10.89 -2.46 8.30
C THR A 183 -10.87 -1.34 7.26
N LEU A 184 -10.50 -0.12 7.65
CA LEU A 184 -10.11 0.90 6.68
C LEU A 184 -8.71 0.59 6.14
N VAL A 185 -8.51 0.82 4.85
CA VAL A 185 -7.24 0.68 4.16
C VAL A 185 -6.87 2.02 3.54
N ALA A 186 -5.81 2.62 4.07
CA ALA A 186 -5.32 3.91 3.62
C ALA A 186 -3.85 3.83 3.17
N GLU A 187 -3.43 4.77 2.34
CA GLU A 187 -2.04 4.97 1.98
C GLU A 187 -1.54 6.21 2.74
N LEU A 188 -0.52 6.04 3.57
CA LEU A 188 0.19 7.13 4.23
C LEU A 188 1.19 7.76 3.26
N CYS A 189 0.93 9.00 2.89
CA CYS A 189 1.73 9.80 1.99
C CYS A 189 2.21 11.05 2.74
N ASP A 190 3.48 11.08 3.14
CA ASP A 190 4.03 12.16 3.97
C ASP A 190 5.55 12.30 3.76
N ASP A 191 5.97 13.26 2.94
CA ASP A 191 7.39 13.48 2.62
C ASP A 191 8.24 13.93 3.82
N GLU A 192 7.64 14.51 4.87
CA GLU A 192 8.36 14.84 6.11
C GLU A 192 8.60 13.61 6.97
N PHE A 193 7.80 12.54 6.80
CA PHE A 193 8.07 11.25 7.41
C PHE A 193 8.96 10.38 6.51
N GLU A 194 8.50 10.00 5.32
CA GLU A 194 9.21 9.10 4.40
C GLU A 194 8.91 9.50 2.94
N GLN A 195 9.93 9.90 2.18
CA GLN A 195 9.74 10.15 0.74
C GLN A 195 9.68 8.82 -0.01
N HIS A 196 8.71 8.70 -0.90
CA HIS A 196 8.63 7.57 -1.83
C HIS A 196 9.25 7.91 -3.18
N ILE A 197 8.45 8.27 -4.18
CA ILE A 197 8.91 8.67 -5.53
C ILE A 197 8.17 9.93 -5.97
N LEU A 198 6.87 10.01 -5.67
CA LEU A 198 6.02 11.15 -5.95
C LEU A 198 5.94 12.07 -4.72
N PRO A 199 5.91 13.39 -4.92
CA PRO A 199 5.87 14.33 -3.81
C PRO A 199 4.49 14.43 -3.16
N TYR A 200 4.48 14.43 -1.84
CA TYR A 200 3.33 14.74 -0.99
C TYR A 200 3.76 15.73 0.08
N THR A 201 3.49 17.01 -0.14
CA THR A 201 3.94 18.12 0.69
C THR A 201 2.77 19.00 1.13
N GLY A 202 2.95 19.75 2.22
CA GLY A 202 1.92 20.66 2.73
C GLY A 202 0.59 19.94 2.98
N LYS A 203 -0.48 20.42 2.34
CA LYS A 203 -1.84 19.89 2.49
C LYS A 203 -2.06 18.51 1.86
N GLU A 204 -1.20 18.09 0.93
CA GLU A 204 -1.29 16.79 0.25
C GLU A 204 -0.77 15.65 1.13
N ARG A 205 -0.22 15.97 2.31
CA ARG A 205 0.26 14.98 3.27
C ARG A 205 -0.90 14.39 4.05
N GLY A 206 -0.83 13.10 4.33
CA GLY A 206 -1.74 12.40 5.22
C GLY A 206 -2.13 11.03 4.71
N LEU A 207 -3.27 10.55 5.22
CA LEU A 207 -3.85 9.26 4.84
C LEU A 207 -4.87 9.42 3.72
N TYR A 208 -4.62 8.78 2.59
CA TYR A 208 -5.54 8.64 1.47
C TYR A 208 -6.34 7.36 1.64
N LEU A 209 -7.63 7.48 1.92
CA LEU A 209 -8.49 6.32 2.12
C LEU A 209 -8.86 5.74 0.76
N HIS A 210 -8.36 4.54 0.51
CA HIS A 210 -8.61 3.84 -0.75
C HIS A 210 -9.33 2.51 -0.54
N GLY A 211 -9.74 2.13 0.67
CA GLY A 211 -10.41 0.85 0.89
C GLY A 211 -11.13 0.70 2.20
N ILE A 212 -12.16 -0.13 2.18
CA ILE A 212 -12.86 -0.59 3.37
C ILE A 212 -13.19 -2.05 3.15
N ASN A 213 -12.65 -2.92 4.00
CA ASN A 213 -12.79 -4.37 3.87
C ASN A 213 -13.52 -4.93 5.07
N TYR A 214 -14.48 -5.83 4.86
CA TYR A 214 -15.03 -6.61 5.97
C TYR A 214 -13.97 -7.54 6.54
N ASN A 215 -14.03 -7.76 7.85
CA ASN A 215 -13.12 -8.67 8.55
C ASN A 215 -13.60 -10.13 8.40
N THR A 216 -13.61 -10.61 7.17
CA THR A 216 -14.06 -11.94 6.73
C THR A 216 -12.91 -12.79 6.19
N ASP A 217 -13.16 -14.08 6.00
CA ASP A 217 -12.21 -15.03 5.41
C ASP A 217 -11.89 -14.72 3.93
N ILE A 218 -12.92 -14.38 3.15
CA ILE A 218 -12.82 -13.93 1.75
C ILE A 218 -12.88 -12.41 1.61
N LEU A 219 -12.39 -11.88 0.48
CA LEU A 219 -12.46 -10.45 0.15
C LEU A 219 -13.90 -10.01 -0.10
N HIS A 220 -14.39 -9.18 0.81
CA HIS A 220 -15.50 -8.28 0.59
C HIS A 220 -15.02 -6.85 0.82
N THR A 221 -14.88 -6.08 -0.25
CA THR A 221 -14.49 -4.67 -0.19
C THR A 221 -15.63 -3.77 -0.64
N LEU A 222 -15.74 -2.60 -0.01
CA LEU A 222 -16.76 -1.64 -0.40
C LEU A 222 -16.47 -1.02 -1.78
N PRO A 223 -17.51 -0.72 -2.57
CA PRO A 223 -17.43 0.13 -3.75
C PRO A 223 -16.75 1.47 -3.45
N SER A 224 -16.05 2.01 -4.45
CA SER A 224 -15.24 3.22 -4.30
C SER A 224 -16.07 4.44 -3.88
N ASP A 225 -17.34 4.54 -4.25
CA ASP A 225 -18.21 5.66 -3.85
C ASP A 225 -18.45 5.69 -2.32
N LEU A 226 -18.66 4.54 -1.69
CA LEU A 226 -18.80 4.41 -0.25
C LEU A 226 -17.47 4.66 0.47
N VAL A 227 -16.36 4.24 -0.13
CA VAL A 227 -15.02 4.58 0.38
C VAL A 227 -14.82 6.09 0.39
N GLN A 228 -15.13 6.80 -0.69
CA GLN A 228 -15.01 8.26 -0.74
C GLN A 228 -15.92 8.96 0.27
N LYS A 229 -17.19 8.54 0.38
CA LYS A 229 -18.12 9.08 1.40
C LYS A 229 -17.56 8.91 2.81
N THR A 230 -16.95 7.76 3.10
CA THR A 230 -16.30 7.47 4.38
C THR A 230 -15.05 8.31 4.60
N ALA A 231 -14.27 8.55 3.54
CA ALA A 231 -13.12 9.43 3.62
C ALA A 231 -13.54 10.84 4.06
N ILE A 232 -14.57 11.39 3.40
CA ILE A 232 -15.11 12.72 3.70
C ILE A 232 -15.66 12.81 5.13
N GLU A 233 -16.47 11.83 5.55
CA GLU A 233 -17.10 11.82 6.89
C GLU A 233 -16.10 11.81 8.05
N PHE A 234 -14.94 11.15 7.86
CA PHE A 234 -13.89 11.04 8.88
C PHE A 234 -12.64 11.87 8.57
N GLY A 235 -12.72 12.77 7.57
CA GLY A 235 -11.67 13.73 7.23
C GLY A 235 -10.42 13.16 6.55
N PHE A 236 -10.45 11.91 6.06
CA PHE A 236 -9.35 11.34 5.28
C PHE A 236 -9.26 11.99 3.89
N HIS A 237 -8.07 11.94 3.28
CA HIS A 237 -7.94 12.31 1.88
C HIS A 237 -8.68 11.31 0.99
N VAL A 238 -9.37 11.83 -0.01
CA VAL A 238 -10.14 11.04 -0.97
C VAL A 238 -9.20 10.46 -2.03
N THR A 239 -9.39 9.19 -2.40
CA THR A 239 -8.74 8.60 -3.57
C THR A 239 -9.65 8.70 -4.78
N ASP A 240 -9.16 9.30 -5.87
CA ASP A 240 -9.91 9.44 -7.12
C ASP A 240 -10.19 8.08 -7.76
N TYR A 241 -11.36 7.99 -8.41
CA TYR A 241 -11.72 6.82 -9.20
C TYR A 241 -12.53 7.18 -10.44
N LYS A 242 -12.42 6.32 -11.45
CA LYS A 242 -13.26 6.33 -12.66
C LYS A 242 -13.95 4.97 -12.79
N VAL A 243 -15.13 4.95 -13.39
CA VAL A 243 -15.86 3.71 -13.66
C VAL A 243 -15.91 3.49 -15.16
N PHE A 244 -15.57 2.28 -15.58
CA PHE A 244 -15.67 1.84 -16.96
C PHE A 244 -16.54 0.58 -17.04
N GLU A 245 -17.32 0.44 -18.11
CA GLU A 245 -18.22 -0.71 -18.26
C GLU A 245 -17.49 -1.92 -18.84
N THR A 246 -16.43 -1.68 -19.63
CA THR A 246 -15.75 -2.73 -20.38
C THR A 246 -14.25 -2.81 -20.10
N MET A 247 -13.68 -4.01 -20.18
CA MET A 247 -12.23 -4.23 -20.09
C MET A 247 -11.46 -3.49 -21.18
N LYS A 248 -12.08 -3.27 -22.36
CA LYS A 248 -11.48 -2.52 -23.46
C LYS A 248 -11.22 -1.07 -23.09
N GLU A 249 -12.18 -0.42 -22.41
CA GLU A 249 -12.02 0.96 -21.92
C GLU A 249 -10.94 1.04 -20.84
N VAL A 250 -10.90 0.07 -19.91
CA VAL A 250 -9.84 -0.01 -18.89
C VAL A 250 -8.47 -0.15 -19.56
N LYS A 251 -8.35 -0.99 -20.58
CA LYS A 251 -7.09 -1.16 -21.33
C LYS A 251 -6.69 0.13 -22.03
N GLN A 252 -7.61 0.79 -22.72
CA GLN A 252 -7.34 2.07 -23.38
C GLN A 252 -6.86 3.13 -22.37
N TYR A 253 -7.55 3.25 -21.23
CA TYR A 253 -7.16 4.17 -20.17
C TYR A 253 -5.76 3.84 -19.61
N GLY A 254 -5.45 2.55 -19.45
CA GLY A 254 -4.12 2.09 -19.07
C GLY A 254 -3.05 2.47 -20.10
N ASP A 255 -3.33 2.28 -21.39
CA ASP A 255 -2.42 2.61 -22.49
C ASP A 255 -2.17 4.14 -22.57
N GLU A 256 -3.19 4.97 -22.37
CA GLU A 256 -3.08 6.44 -22.30
C GLU A 256 -2.22 6.89 -21.10
N MET A 257 -2.39 6.27 -19.94
CA MET A 257 -1.58 6.54 -18.75
C MET A 257 -0.10 6.15 -18.97
N GLN A 258 0.19 5.08 -19.73
CA GLN A 258 1.58 4.75 -20.09
C GLN A 258 2.21 5.81 -20.99
N GLN A 259 1.45 6.30 -21.97
CA GLN A 259 1.95 7.28 -22.94
C GLN A 259 2.21 8.65 -22.31
N THR A 260 1.32 9.07 -21.42
CA THR A 260 1.37 10.40 -20.80
C THR A 260 2.17 10.43 -19.50
N GLY A 261 2.27 9.29 -18.81
CA GLY A 261 2.79 9.23 -17.44
C GLY A 261 1.84 9.83 -16.40
N LEU A 262 0.62 10.21 -16.79
CA LEU A 262 -0.31 10.95 -15.95
C LEU A 262 -1.62 10.18 -15.75
N TYR A 263 -2.19 10.31 -14.55
CA TYR A 263 -3.58 9.98 -14.24
C TYR A 263 -4.29 11.28 -13.96
N ASP A 264 -5.27 11.63 -14.78
CA ASP A 264 -6.06 12.86 -14.62
C ASP A 264 -5.20 14.13 -14.48
N GLY A 265 -4.09 14.21 -15.23
CA GLY A 265 -3.19 15.36 -15.22
C GLY A 265 -2.16 15.38 -14.08
N ARG A 266 -2.14 14.39 -13.18
CA ARG A 266 -1.12 14.26 -12.13
C ARG A 266 -0.24 13.01 -12.30
N GLU A 267 1.02 13.10 -11.88
CA GLU A 267 1.88 11.91 -11.78
C GLU A 267 1.28 10.94 -10.75
N VAL A 268 1.22 9.64 -11.09
CA VAL A 268 0.81 8.57 -10.17
C VAL A 268 1.71 7.34 -10.34
N GLU A 269 1.75 6.46 -9.33
CA GLU A 269 2.45 5.17 -9.46
C GLU A 269 1.81 4.28 -10.55
N GLY A 270 0.52 4.48 -10.76
CA GLY A 270 -0.31 3.76 -11.71
C GLY A 270 -1.76 3.78 -11.27
N ALA A 271 -2.49 2.74 -11.64
CA ALA A 271 -3.88 2.55 -11.24
C ALA A 271 -4.11 1.16 -10.64
N VAL A 272 -5.07 1.06 -9.73
CA VAL A 272 -5.63 -0.21 -9.24
C VAL A 272 -7.05 -0.33 -9.80
N VAL A 273 -7.29 -1.43 -10.51
CA VAL A 273 -8.59 -1.78 -11.09
C VAL A 273 -9.28 -2.77 -10.16
N ARG A 274 -10.53 -2.50 -9.82
CA ARG A 274 -11.43 -3.35 -9.02
C ARG A 274 -12.57 -3.82 -9.89
N CYS A 275 -12.90 -5.10 -9.79
CA CYS A 275 -13.98 -5.72 -10.53
C CYS A 275 -14.39 -7.02 -9.85
N LYS A 276 -15.26 -7.82 -10.50
CA LYS A 276 -15.62 -9.14 -10.03
C LYS A 276 -14.97 -10.23 -10.87
N ARG A 277 -14.64 -11.36 -10.26
CA ARG A 277 -14.24 -12.62 -10.92
C ARG A 277 -14.93 -13.77 -10.23
N ASN A 278 -15.73 -14.53 -10.98
CA ASN A 278 -16.55 -15.62 -10.43
C ASN A 278 -17.41 -15.18 -9.22
N GLY A 279 -17.97 -13.98 -9.27
CA GLY A 279 -18.78 -13.40 -8.19
C GLY A 279 -18.00 -12.78 -7.02
N ASN A 280 -16.69 -13.00 -6.93
CA ASN A 280 -15.85 -12.48 -5.85
C ASN A 280 -15.15 -11.18 -6.25
N ASP A 281 -14.81 -10.36 -5.27
CA ASP A 281 -13.97 -9.18 -5.49
C ASP A 281 -12.60 -9.58 -6.05
N PHE A 282 -12.20 -8.90 -7.12
CA PHE A 282 -10.94 -9.11 -7.79
C PHE A 282 -10.28 -7.78 -8.10
N MET A 283 -8.97 -7.75 -7.90
CA MET A 283 -8.16 -6.56 -8.16
C MET A 283 -6.96 -6.91 -9.02
N PHE A 284 -6.56 -5.97 -9.86
CA PHE A 284 -5.27 -5.97 -10.54
C PHE A 284 -4.76 -4.53 -10.67
N LYS A 285 -3.50 -4.36 -11.07
CA LYS A 285 -2.91 -3.02 -11.21
C LYS A 285 -2.26 -2.82 -12.56
N ILE A 286 -2.26 -1.58 -13.01
CA ILE A 286 -1.56 -1.10 -14.19
C ILE A 286 -0.53 -0.10 -13.68
N LYS A 287 0.75 -0.46 -13.70
CA LYS A 287 1.83 0.42 -13.25
C LYS A 287 2.30 1.34 -14.35
N ASN A 288 2.59 2.59 -14.04
CA ASN A 288 3.19 3.54 -14.96
C ASN A 288 4.69 3.22 -15.18
N GLU A 289 5.13 3.08 -16.44
CA GLU A 289 6.53 2.79 -16.79
C GLU A 289 7.49 3.90 -16.35
N GLN A 290 7.12 5.17 -16.51
CA GLN A 290 7.93 6.31 -16.08
C GLN A 290 8.16 6.27 -14.55
N TYR A 291 7.12 5.94 -13.79
CA TYR A 291 7.26 5.73 -12.35
C TYR A 291 8.26 4.59 -12.04
N LEU A 292 8.26 3.50 -12.81
CA LEU A 292 9.17 2.38 -12.59
C LEU A 292 10.63 2.72 -12.86
N VAL A 293 10.89 3.60 -13.83
CA VAL A 293 12.21 4.20 -14.06
C VAL A 293 12.67 4.96 -12.82
N TYR A 294 11.81 5.85 -12.28
CA TYR A 294 12.12 6.63 -11.09
C TYR A 294 12.33 5.77 -9.84
N ARG A 295 11.56 4.70 -9.72
CA ARG A 295 11.77 3.70 -8.68
C ARG A 295 13.13 3.04 -8.83
N GLU A 296 13.56 2.68 -10.05
CA GLU A 296 14.88 2.09 -10.28
C GLU A 296 16.00 3.05 -9.87
N TYR A 297 15.87 4.36 -10.14
CA TYR A 297 16.83 5.37 -9.67
C TYR A 297 17.00 5.34 -8.15
N ARG A 298 15.88 5.31 -7.41
CA ARG A 298 15.92 5.21 -5.95
C ARG A 298 16.61 3.93 -5.49
N GLU A 299 16.23 2.77 -6.01
CA GLU A 299 16.80 1.48 -5.58
C GLU A 299 18.30 1.38 -5.89
N VAL A 300 18.71 1.87 -7.06
CA VAL A 300 20.12 1.94 -7.45
C VAL A 300 20.89 2.89 -6.54
N THR A 301 20.35 4.08 -6.26
CA THR A 301 20.99 5.04 -5.34
C THR A 301 21.16 4.45 -3.94
N LYS A 302 20.12 3.79 -3.41
CA LYS A 302 20.20 3.09 -2.13
C LYS A 302 21.24 1.98 -2.13
N ALA A 303 21.42 1.28 -3.23
CA ALA A 303 22.39 0.19 -3.34
C ALA A 303 23.84 0.69 -3.47
N LEU A 304 24.04 1.83 -4.14
CA LEU A 304 25.35 2.38 -4.45
C LEU A 304 25.88 3.32 -3.37
N ILE A 305 25.03 4.10 -2.71
CA ILE A 305 25.46 5.07 -1.69
C ILE A 305 25.68 4.39 -0.33
N GLU A 306 26.73 4.80 0.34
CA GLU A 306 27.01 4.53 1.75
C GLU A 306 27.10 5.87 2.50
N VAL A 307 26.57 5.91 3.72
CA VAL A 307 26.62 7.09 4.60
C VAL A 307 27.22 6.63 5.92
N SER A 308 28.34 7.23 6.33
CA SER A 308 28.98 6.93 7.61
C SER A 308 28.23 7.59 8.78
N ASP A 309 28.56 7.19 10.02
CA ASP A 309 27.98 7.79 11.22
C ASP A 309 28.33 9.29 11.36
N GLU A 310 29.47 9.71 10.79
CA GLU A 310 29.88 11.12 10.70
C GLU A 310 29.22 11.88 9.54
N GLY A 311 28.32 11.23 8.79
CA GLY A 311 27.60 11.83 7.66
C GLY A 311 28.41 11.94 6.37
N LEU A 312 29.54 11.23 6.25
CA LEU A 312 30.30 11.16 5.02
C LEU A 312 29.55 10.28 4.00
N VAL A 313 29.28 10.85 2.83
CA VAL A 313 28.63 10.13 1.73
C VAL A 313 29.68 9.61 0.77
N THR A 314 29.65 8.31 0.50
CA THR A 314 30.48 7.66 -0.51
C THR A 314 29.61 6.86 -1.47
N ILE A 315 30.17 6.52 -2.63
CA ILE A 315 29.50 5.69 -3.63
C ILE A 315 30.37 4.50 -3.98
N ASN A 316 29.80 3.30 -3.92
CA ASN A 316 30.51 2.08 -4.27
C ASN A 316 30.54 1.85 -5.79
N SER A 317 31.52 1.08 -6.26
CA SER A 317 31.67 0.72 -7.69
C SER A 317 30.94 -0.59 -8.04
N LYS A 318 29.96 -1.04 -7.25
CA LYS A 318 29.27 -2.30 -7.54
C LYS A 318 28.42 -2.13 -8.80
N LYS A 319 28.42 -3.16 -9.65
CA LYS A 319 27.57 -3.16 -10.83
C LYS A 319 26.10 -3.29 -10.41
N ALA A 320 25.34 -2.21 -10.52
CA ALA A 320 23.91 -2.22 -10.29
C ALA A 320 23.18 -2.89 -11.46
N ARG A 321 22.12 -3.65 -11.14
CA ARG A 321 21.22 -4.19 -12.17
C ARG A 321 20.36 -3.06 -12.69
N CYS A 322 20.46 -2.79 -13.99
CA CYS A 322 19.66 -1.80 -14.69
C CYS A 322 18.66 -2.51 -15.60
N THR A 323 17.41 -2.09 -15.55
CA THR A 323 16.33 -2.57 -16.42
C THR A 323 16.01 -1.54 -17.49
N TYR A 324 16.06 -0.26 -17.13
CA TYR A 324 15.68 0.84 -18.01
C TYR A 324 16.90 1.54 -18.64
N GLU A 325 16.73 1.98 -19.88
CA GLU A 325 17.80 2.59 -20.70
C GLU A 325 18.41 3.85 -20.06
N LYS A 326 17.62 4.65 -19.35
CA LYS A 326 18.12 5.85 -18.67
C LYS A 326 18.99 5.55 -17.44
N THR A 327 18.87 4.36 -16.83
CA THR A 327 19.48 4.06 -15.53
C THR A 327 21.02 4.07 -15.54
N PRO A 328 21.74 3.57 -16.56
CA PRO A 328 23.19 3.71 -16.65
C PRO A 328 23.67 5.17 -16.59
N TYR A 329 23.02 6.07 -17.34
CA TYR A 329 23.34 7.50 -17.32
C TYR A 329 23.03 8.15 -15.97
N TYR A 330 21.95 7.72 -15.31
CA TYR A 330 21.65 8.12 -13.94
C TYR A 330 22.78 7.72 -12.98
N ILE A 331 23.34 6.52 -13.12
CA ILE A 331 24.46 6.06 -12.28
C ILE A 331 25.70 6.92 -12.49
N GLU A 332 26.08 7.21 -13.73
CA GLU A 332 27.22 8.08 -14.04
C GLU A 332 27.01 9.49 -13.47
N TRP A 333 25.80 10.04 -13.63
CA TRP A 333 25.41 11.30 -13.03
C TRP A 333 25.51 11.27 -11.50
N LEU A 334 25.03 10.19 -10.88
CA LEU A 334 25.05 9.98 -9.44
C LEU A 334 26.48 9.97 -8.89
N HIS A 335 27.42 9.29 -9.57
CA HIS A 335 28.83 9.30 -9.17
C HIS A 335 29.40 10.71 -9.08
N LYS A 336 29.12 11.56 -10.08
CA LYS A 336 29.54 12.97 -10.07
C LYS A 336 28.85 13.78 -8.97
N ARG A 337 27.54 13.59 -8.78
CA ARG A 337 26.78 14.35 -7.77
C ARG A 337 27.11 13.95 -6.34
N VAL A 338 27.48 12.70 -6.05
CA VAL A 338 27.95 12.33 -4.70
C VAL A 338 29.24 13.07 -4.34
N ILE A 339 30.11 13.37 -5.31
CA ILE A 339 31.35 14.13 -5.10
C ILE A 339 31.06 15.63 -4.93
N ASP A 340 30.31 16.21 -5.86
CA ASP A 340 30.10 17.67 -5.90
C ASP A 340 28.98 18.16 -4.95
N LYS A 341 28.03 17.28 -4.64
CA LYS A 341 26.79 17.55 -3.88
C LYS A 341 26.48 16.44 -2.87
N PRO A 342 27.43 16.06 -1.98
CA PRO A 342 27.21 14.99 -1.00
C PRO A 342 26.03 15.29 -0.06
N GLU A 343 25.71 16.56 0.18
CA GLU A 343 24.60 16.99 1.04
C GLU A 343 23.23 16.48 0.57
N TRP A 344 23.04 16.22 -0.72
CA TRP A 344 21.77 15.71 -1.25
C TRP A 344 21.44 14.28 -0.78
N PHE A 345 22.46 13.53 -0.33
CA PHE A 345 22.35 12.10 -0.09
C PHE A 345 22.59 11.70 1.37
N ARG A 346 22.90 12.65 2.27
CA ARG A 346 23.20 12.37 3.68
C ARG A 346 22.07 11.61 4.38
N GLU A 347 20.83 11.96 4.07
CA GLU A 347 19.64 11.35 4.67
C GLU A 347 18.96 10.34 3.73
N PHE A 348 19.62 9.92 2.64
CA PHE A 348 19.00 9.05 1.64
C PHE A 348 18.62 7.67 2.19
N LYS A 349 19.40 7.16 3.14
CA LYS A 349 19.09 5.91 3.87
C LYS A 349 17.89 6.05 4.80
N LEU A 350 17.58 7.27 5.21
CA LEU A 350 16.38 7.65 5.97
C LEU A 350 15.22 8.06 5.03
N GLN A 351 15.30 7.69 3.75
CA GLN A 351 14.26 7.96 2.75
C GLN A 351 14.02 9.47 2.51
N LYS A 352 15.09 10.27 2.51
CA LYS A 352 15.06 11.70 2.18
C LYS A 352 15.93 12.01 0.96
N GLY A 353 15.62 13.12 0.29
CA GLY A 353 16.37 13.55 -0.91
C GLY A 353 16.08 12.74 -2.18
N ILE A 354 15.19 11.74 -2.11
CA ILE A 354 14.84 10.86 -3.24
C ILE A 354 14.19 11.66 -4.36
N ILE A 355 13.18 12.45 -4.01
CA ILE A 355 12.42 13.25 -4.98
C ILE A 355 13.35 14.30 -5.60
N HIS A 356 14.19 14.94 -4.79
CA HIS A 356 15.15 15.94 -5.24
C HIS A 356 16.16 15.36 -6.22
N ALA A 357 16.82 14.25 -5.87
CA ALA A 357 17.80 13.60 -6.74
C ALA A 357 17.18 13.17 -8.08
N ARG A 358 15.95 12.61 -8.05
CA ARG A 358 15.18 12.31 -9.27
C ARG A 358 14.99 13.56 -10.13
N GLN A 359 14.44 14.62 -9.54
CA GLN A 359 14.09 15.84 -10.28
C GLN A 359 15.32 16.53 -10.88
N GLU A 360 16.44 16.57 -10.15
CA GLU A 360 17.68 17.17 -10.66
C GLU A 360 18.29 16.35 -11.78
N PHE A 361 18.19 15.02 -11.74
CA PHE A 361 18.60 14.19 -12.88
C PHE A 361 17.68 14.37 -14.10
N GLU A 362 16.35 14.37 -13.91
CA GLU A 362 15.43 14.55 -15.05
C GLU A 362 15.63 15.91 -15.71
N LYS A 363 15.85 16.99 -14.94
CA LYS A 363 16.22 18.30 -15.49
C LYS A 363 17.53 18.26 -16.27
N PHE A 364 18.54 17.55 -15.76
CA PHE A 364 19.83 17.37 -16.44
C PHE A 364 19.67 16.60 -17.76
N TRP A 365 18.86 15.54 -17.76
CA TRP A 365 18.52 14.72 -18.92
C TRP A 365 17.79 15.54 -19.99
N GLU A 366 16.74 16.27 -19.61
CA GLU A 366 15.94 17.12 -20.51
C GLU A 366 16.75 18.26 -21.13
N ALA A 367 17.73 18.80 -20.40
CA ALA A 367 18.64 19.82 -20.89
C ALA A 367 19.67 19.27 -21.92
N GLY A 368 19.67 17.97 -22.21
CA GLY A 368 20.57 17.35 -23.19
C GLY A 368 22.03 17.31 -22.75
N LYS A 369 22.31 17.39 -21.45
CA LYS A 369 23.65 17.54 -20.88
C LYS A 369 24.43 16.24 -20.74
N LEU A 370 24.01 15.16 -21.41
CA LEU A 370 24.64 13.84 -21.29
C LEU A 370 26.12 13.81 -21.71
N SER A 371 26.56 14.73 -22.55
CA SER A 371 27.97 14.89 -22.89
C SER A 371 28.83 15.40 -21.71
N GLU A 372 28.21 15.90 -20.65
CA GLU A 372 28.88 16.34 -19.42
C GLU A 372 29.08 15.19 -18.41
N LEU A 373 28.62 13.96 -18.72
CA LEU A 373 28.74 12.76 -17.87
C LEU A 373 30.11 12.10 -17.89
#